data_AF-A0A1D9H572-F1
#
_entry.id   AF-A0A1D9H572-F1
#
_cell.length_a   1.000
_cell.length_b   1.000
_cell.length_c   1.000
_cell.angle_alpha   90.00
_cell.angle_beta   90.00
_cell.angle_gamma   90.00
#
_symmetry.space_group_name_H-M   'P 1'
#
loop_
_entity.id
_entity.type
_entity.pdbx_description
1 polymer ?
#
loop_
_entity_poly.entity_id
_entity_poly.type
_entity_poly.pdbx_seq_one_letter_code
_entity_poly.pdbx_strand_id
1 'polypeptide(L)'
;MSTQDLGCLGSEHLRLFGAVTQWFARYELLMQEAIATLSGADPTAVMLLVRRLDFGAQREALLDLLRCRHVPVDRFDRIHAYLLVPHTHRQLLHDIAHARWAPGRLPGSLQPAWVFGLPRSIVALHEVPDDGGEPAPARAAEEDAYSLDDLSGIVRTLATHHAALASYLREIGLVKDPGSEAA
;
A
#
# COMPACT_ATOMS: atom_id res chain seq x y z
N MET A 1 -2.17 -17.11 33.43
CA MET A 1 -2.40 -16.16 32.32
C MET A 1 -1.64 -14.90 32.65
N SER A 2 -0.40 -14.79 32.14
CA SER A 2 0.49 -13.67 32.43
C SER A 2 0.15 -12.49 31.54
N THR A 3 0.00 -11.33 32.14
CA THR A 3 -0.30 -10.01 31.57
C THR A 3 0.87 -9.43 30.73
N GLN A 4 1.51 -10.25 29.90
CA GLN A 4 2.71 -9.88 29.12
C GLN A 4 2.47 -9.58 27.63
N ASP A 5 1.27 -9.81 27.09
CA ASP A 5 0.91 -9.48 25.69
C ASP A 5 0.28 -8.10 25.54
N LEU A 6 0.74 -7.09 26.29
CA LEU A 6 0.52 -5.69 25.88
C LEU A 6 1.45 -5.44 24.70
N GLY A 7 0.95 -5.81 23.50
CA GLY A 7 1.70 -5.80 22.25
C GLY A 7 2.46 -4.49 22.01
N CYS A 8 3.60 -4.58 21.33
CA CYS A 8 4.45 -3.42 21.02
C CYS A 8 3.76 -2.35 20.15
N LEU A 9 2.55 -2.61 19.66
CA LEU A 9 1.72 -1.71 18.88
C LEU A 9 0.86 -0.83 19.79
N GLY A 10 1.24 0.44 19.91
CA GLY A 10 0.36 1.48 20.44
C GLY A 10 -0.81 1.83 19.50
N SER A 11 -1.82 2.53 20.03
CA SER A 11 -2.99 3.00 19.27
C SER A 11 -2.64 3.80 18.01
N GLU A 12 -1.56 4.57 18.07
CA GLU A 12 -1.08 5.37 16.94
C GLU A 12 -0.58 4.50 15.77
N HIS A 13 0.09 3.38 16.05
CA HIS A 13 0.51 2.44 15.01
C HIS A 13 -0.71 1.84 14.31
N LEU A 14 -1.72 1.41 15.09
CA LEU A 14 -2.96 0.85 14.55
C LEU A 14 -3.73 1.86 13.70
N ARG A 15 -3.75 3.14 14.11
CA ARG A 15 -4.34 4.24 13.35
C ARG A 15 -3.63 4.43 12.01
N LEU A 16 -2.30 4.41 12.00
CA LEU A 16 -1.51 4.56 10.78
C LEU A 16 -1.61 3.32 9.87
N PHE A 17 -1.66 2.11 10.44
CA PHE A 17 -1.91 0.88 9.69
C PHE A 17 -3.25 0.94 8.95
N GLY A 18 -4.31 1.32 9.66
CA GLY A 18 -5.63 1.52 9.05
C GLY A 18 -5.59 2.56 7.91
N ALA A 19 -4.85 3.66 8.09
CA ALA A 19 -4.68 4.67 7.05
C ALA A 19 -3.93 4.13 5.82
N VAL A 20 -2.85 3.36 5.99
CA VAL A 20 -2.13 2.71 4.90
C VAL A 20 -3.07 1.78 4.13
N THR A 21 -3.75 0.86 4.82
CA THR A 21 -4.69 -0.08 4.20
C THR A 21 -5.80 0.65 3.43
N GLN A 22 -6.36 1.72 4.01
CA GLN A 22 -7.39 2.52 3.35
C GLN A 22 -6.89 3.19 2.08
N TRP A 23 -5.63 3.67 2.05
CA TRP A 23 -5.08 4.27 0.84
C TRP A 23 -4.89 3.25 -0.27
N PHE A 24 -4.41 2.04 0.04
CA PHE A 24 -4.33 0.96 -0.95
C PHE A 24 -5.69 0.65 -1.56
N ALA A 25 -6.74 0.50 -0.73
CA ALA A 25 -8.09 0.28 -1.22
C ALA A 25 -8.59 1.41 -2.15
N ARG A 26 -8.21 2.67 -1.87
CA ARG A 26 -8.55 3.81 -2.75
C ARG A 26 -7.80 3.77 -4.09
N TYR A 27 -6.52 3.38 -4.08
CA TYR A 27 -5.79 3.15 -5.34
C TYR A 27 -6.40 2.02 -6.16
N GLU A 28 -6.79 0.91 -5.52
CA GLU A 28 -7.47 -0.20 -6.19
C GLU A 28 -8.77 0.25 -6.86
N LEU A 29 -9.58 1.05 -6.16
CA LEU A 29 -10.80 1.61 -6.73
C LEU A 29 -10.52 2.47 -7.97
N LEU A 30 -9.51 3.36 -7.93
CA LEU A 30 -9.12 4.15 -9.09
C LEU A 30 -8.65 3.27 -10.26
N MET A 31 -7.90 2.20 -9.99
CA MET A 31 -7.48 1.28 -11.03
C MET A 31 -8.67 0.55 -11.65
N GLN A 32 -9.62 0.12 -10.83
CA GLN A 32 -10.84 -0.56 -11.28
C GLN A 32 -11.71 0.36 -12.15
N GLU A 33 -11.88 1.62 -11.76
CA GLU A 33 -12.57 2.64 -12.55
C GLU A 33 -11.86 2.88 -13.89
N ALA A 34 -10.53 3.04 -13.87
CA ALA A 34 -9.75 3.20 -15.10
C ALA A 34 -9.87 1.98 -16.03
N ILE A 35 -9.82 0.76 -15.48
CA ILE A 35 -10.02 -0.49 -16.23
C ILE A 35 -11.42 -0.54 -16.84
N ALA A 36 -12.46 -0.17 -16.09
CA ALA A 36 -13.84 -0.11 -16.59
C ALA A 36 -13.96 0.85 -17.77
N THR A 37 -13.41 2.05 -17.65
CA THR A 37 -13.41 3.05 -18.73
C THR A 37 -12.64 2.56 -19.96
N LEU A 38 -11.46 1.98 -19.79
CA LEU A 38 -10.64 1.46 -20.90
C LEU A 38 -11.27 0.24 -21.60
N SER A 39 -11.98 -0.59 -20.85
CA SER A 39 -12.64 -1.79 -21.39
C SER A 39 -14.02 -1.48 -21.97
N GLY A 40 -14.65 -0.38 -21.55
CA GLY A 40 -16.06 -0.09 -21.82
C GLY A 40 -17.00 -0.98 -21.00
N ALA A 41 -16.51 -1.60 -19.93
CA ALA A 41 -17.28 -2.49 -19.07
C ALA A 41 -17.96 -1.72 -17.93
N ASP A 42 -19.01 -2.32 -17.36
CA ASP A 42 -19.62 -1.83 -16.13
C ASP A 42 -18.61 -1.89 -14.96
N PRO A 43 -18.46 -0.82 -14.15
CA PRO A 43 -17.53 -0.79 -13.02
C PRO A 43 -17.74 -1.95 -12.04
N THR A 44 -18.99 -2.32 -11.76
CA THR A 44 -19.31 -3.42 -10.83
C THR A 44 -18.82 -4.76 -11.38
N ALA A 45 -18.94 -4.97 -12.69
CA ALA A 45 -18.42 -6.16 -13.36
C ALA A 45 -16.89 -6.25 -13.23
N VAL A 46 -16.18 -5.12 -13.40
CA VAL A 46 -14.73 -5.06 -13.21
C VAL A 46 -14.35 -5.36 -11.76
N MET A 47 -15.03 -4.75 -10.78
CA MET A 47 -14.79 -5.03 -9.36
C MET A 47 -14.93 -6.52 -9.03
N LEU A 48 -15.96 -7.18 -9.59
CA LEU A 48 -16.16 -8.63 -9.43
C LEU A 48 -15.06 -9.46 -10.09
N LEU A 49 -14.61 -9.05 -11.27
CA LEU A 49 -13.55 -9.72 -12.02
C LEU A 49 -12.22 -9.68 -11.25
N VAL A 50 -11.88 -8.52 -10.69
CA VAL A 50 -10.57 -8.30 -10.06
C VAL A 50 -10.55 -8.59 -8.56
N ARG A 51 -11.67 -8.97 -7.94
CA ARG A 51 -11.80 -9.14 -6.47
C ARG A 51 -10.78 -10.08 -5.82
N ARG A 52 -10.19 -11.01 -6.60
CA ARG A 52 -9.21 -11.99 -6.12
C ARG A 52 -7.78 -11.63 -6.49
N LEU A 53 -7.60 -10.53 -7.21
CA LEU A 53 -6.28 -10.03 -7.59
C LEU A 53 -5.78 -9.15 -6.45
N ASP A 54 -4.53 -9.38 -6.05
CA ASP A 54 -3.84 -8.45 -5.17
C ASP A 54 -3.52 -7.14 -5.90
N PHE A 55 -3.07 -6.15 -5.14
CA PHE A 55 -2.71 -4.83 -5.68
C PHE A 55 -1.76 -4.92 -6.87
N GLY A 56 -0.76 -5.82 -6.82
CA GLY A 56 0.24 -5.98 -7.87
C GLY A 56 -0.39 -6.50 -9.17
N ALA A 57 -1.23 -7.53 -9.07
CA ALA A 57 -1.93 -8.11 -10.20
C ALA A 57 -2.96 -7.13 -10.80
N GLN A 58 -3.65 -6.33 -9.98
CA GLN A 58 -4.54 -5.27 -10.48
C GLN A 58 -3.76 -4.18 -11.24
N ARG A 59 -2.60 -3.78 -10.72
CA ARG A 59 -1.71 -2.83 -11.38
C ARG A 59 -1.24 -3.34 -12.74
N GLU A 60 -0.75 -4.58 -12.81
CA GLU A 60 -0.32 -5.17 -14.08
C GLU A 60 -1.48 -5.28 -15.08
N ALA A 61 -2.67 -5.70 -14.63
CA ALA A 61 -3.85 -5.76 -15.48
C ALA A 61 -4.22 -4.40 -16.10
N LEU A 62 -4.14 -3.32 -15.32
CA LEU A 62 -4.34 -1.96 -15.84
C LEU A 62 -3.25 -1.57 -16.85
N LEU A 63 -1.97 -1.81 -16.54
CA LEU A 63 -0.86 -1.46 -17.43
C LEU A 63 -0.91 -2.22 -18.75
N ASP A 64 -1.25 -3.50 -18.72
CA ASP A 64 -1.43 -4.30 -19.93
C ASP A 64 -2.64 -3.83 -20.74
N LEU A 65 -3.73 -3.44 -20.08
CA LEU A 65 -4.89 -2.88 -20.76
C LEU A 65 -4.55 -1.53 -21.44
N LEU A 66 -3.77 -0.67 -20.79
CA LEU A 66 -3.27 0.59 -21.39
C LEU A 66 -2.45 0.31 -22.66
N ARG A 67 -1.58 -0.72 -22.63
CA ARG A 67 -0.80 -1.15 -23.80
C ARG A 67 -1.71 -1.68 -24.91
N CYS A 68 -2.65 -2.56 -24.60
CA CYS A 68 -3.61 -3.11 -25.56
C CYS A 68 -4.48 -2.03 -26.23
N ARG A 69 -4.83 -0.97 -25.49
CA ARG A 69 -5.58 0.18 -26.00
C ARG A 69 -4.72 1.23 -26.71
N HIS A 70 -3.42 0.96 -26.89
CA HIS A 70 -2.49 1.86 -27.57
C HIS A 70 -2.48 3.27 -26.97
N VAL A 71 -2.59 3.36 -25.64
CA VAL A 71 -2.50 4.65 -24.95
C VAL A 71 -1.12 5.28 -25.21
N PRO A 72 -1.04 6.60 -25.51
CA PRO A 72 0.24 7.27 -25.76
C PRO A 72 1.26 7.01 -24.64
N VAL A 73 2.52 6.79 -25.04
CA VAL A 73 3.62 6.39 -24.14
C VAL A 73 3.77 7.37 -22.97
N ASP A 74 3.68 8.68 -23.22
CA ASP A 74 3.75 9.70 -22.17
C ASP A 74 2.70 9.52 -21.07
N ARG A 75 1.49 9.08 -21.45
CA ARG A 75 0.40 8.81 -20.50
C ARG A 75 0.62 7.51 -19.76
N PHE A 76 1.08 6.48 -20.47
CA PHE A 76 1.44 5.20 -19.87
C PHE A 76 2.51 5.39 -18.79
N ASP A 77 3.61 6.07 -19.11
CA ASP A 77 4.73 6.28 -18.20
C ASP A 77 4.32 7.08 -16.96
N ARG A 78 3.46 8.08 -17.13
CA ARG A 78 2.96 8.88 -16.02
C ARG A 78 2.05 8.08 -15.08
N ILE A 79 1.14 7.26 -15.62
CA ILE A 79 0.30 6.36 -14.81
C ILE A 79 1.19 5.32 -14.09
N HIS A 80 2.14 4.73 -14.81
CA HIS A 80 3.09 3.77 -14.27
C HIS A 80 3.89 4.36 -13.09
N ALA A 81 4.41 5.58 -13.24
CA ALA A 81 5.16 6.27 -12.19
C ALA A 81 4.32 6.52 -10.94
N TYR A 82 3.06 6.96 -11.08
CA TYR A 82 2.16 7.14 -9.95
C TYR A 82 1.84 5.82 -9.23
N LEU A 83 1.61 4.74 -9.98
CA LEU A 83 1.31 3.41 -9.42
C LEU A 83 2.54 2.70 -8.85
N LEU A 84 3.75 3.14 -9.20
CA LEU A 84 4.98 2.62 -8.61
C LEU A 84 5.09 2.98 -7.12
N VAL A 85 4.61 4.15 -6.72
CA VAL A 85 4.66 4.63 -5.32
C VAL A 85 3.94 3.68 -4.33
N PRO A 86 2.65 3.32 -4.51
CA PRO A 86 2.04 2.31 -3.66
C PRO A 86 2.69 0.94 -3.84
N HIS A 87 3.19 0.59 -5.03
CA HIS A 87 3.86 -0.68 -5.26
C HIS A 87 5.14 -0.84 -4.42
N THR A 88 5.93 0.22 -4.22
CA THR A 88 7.13 0.16 -3.34
C THR A 88 6.79 -0.08 -1.87
N HIS A 89 5.56 0.22 -1.45
CA HIS A 89 5.07 0.00 -0.08
C HIS A 89 4.19 -1.24 0.05
N ARG A 90 4.08 -2.09 -0.97
CA ARG A 90 3.24 -3.31 -0.93
C ARG A 90 3.63 -4.28 0.19
N GLN A 91 4.93 -4.34 0.52
CA GLN A 91 5.43 -5.20 1.58
C GLN A 91 4.87 -4.76 2.94
N LEU A 92 4.85 -3.45 3.21
CA LEU A 92 4.26 -2.92 4.44
C LEU A 92 2.78 -3.28 4.55
N LEU A 93 2.01 -3.22 3.47
CA LEU A 93 0.60 -3.65 3.48
C LEU A 93 0.49 -5.15 3.83
N HIS A 94 1.33 -5.98 3.22
CA HIS A 94 1.39 -7.41 3.53
C HIS A 94 1.75 -7.67 5.00
N ASP A 95 2.76 -6.96 5.52
CA ASP A 95 3.21 -7.08 6.90
C ASP A 95 2.12 -6.62 7.88
N ILE A 96 1.39 -5.55 7.58
CA ILE A 96 0.25 -5.08 8.38
C ILE A 96 -0.81 -6.18 8.51
N ALA A 97 -1.05 -6.94 7.45
CA ALA A 97 -2.09 -7.97 7.42
C ALA A 97 -1.65 -9.31 8.03
N HIS A 98 -0.36 -9.67 7.90
CA HIS A 98 0.10 -11.04 8.13
C HIS A 98 1.28 -11.17 9.09
N ALA A 99 2.05 -10.11 9.34
CA ALA A 99 3.22 -10.21 10.20
C ALA A 99 2.86 -10.14 11.69
N ARG A 100 3.72 -10.76 12.49
CA ARG A 100 3.78 -10.48 13.93
C ARG A 100 4.66 -9.26 14.13
N TRP A 101 4.30 -8.38 15.06
CA TRP A 101 5.04 -7.15 15.30
C TRP A 101 5.85 -7.25 16.59
N ALA A 102 7.09 -6.75 16.55
CA ALA A 102 7.97 -6.68 17.72
C ALA A 102 8.54 -5.26 17.90
N PRO A 103 9.00 -4.91 19.12
CA PRO A 103 9.77 -3.69 19.35
C PRO A 103 11.01 -3.65 18.45
N GLY A 104 11.11 -2.63 17.59
CA GLY A 104 12.30 -2.37 16.80
C GLY A 104 13.40 -1.67 17.62
N ARG A 105 14.66 -1.79 17.19
CA ARG A 105 15.78 -0.98 17.69
C ARG A 105 16.39 -0.21 16.52
N LEU A 106 16.29 1.12 16.54
CA LEU A 106 16.98 1.97 15.56
C LEU A 106 18.51 1.94 15.81
N PRO A 107 19.35 1.71 14.79
CA PRO A 107 20.80 1.76 14.94
C PRO A 107 21.24 3.16 15.40
N GLY A 108 22.09 3.22 16.43
CA GLY A 108 22.56 4.48 17.05
C GLY A 108 21.65 5.06 18.15
N SER A 109 20.51 4.43 18.45
CA SER A 109 19.64 4.87 19.55
C SER A 109 20.20 4.45 20.92
N LEU A 110 20.83 5.40 21.63
CA LEU A 110 21.16 5.31 23.05
C LEU A 110 19.94 5.71 23.90
N GLN A 111 18.77 5.09 23.71
CA GLN A 111 17.62 5.39 24.57
C GLN A 111 17.50 4.38 25.72
N PRO A 112 17.55 4.83 26.98
CA PRO A 112 17.25 3.99 28.11
C PRO A 112 15.77 3.58 28.07
N ALA A 113 15.51 2.28 28.09
CA ALA A 113 14.16 1.70 27.98
C ALA A 113 13.15 2.17 29.06
N TRP A 114 13.60 2.86 30.10
CA TRP A 114 12.80 3.23 31.27
C TRP A 114 12.14 4.63 31.21
N VAL A 115 12.49 5.49 30.25
CA VAL A 115 11.99 6.89 30.24
C VAL A 115 10.66 7.06 29.49
N PHE A 116 10.40 6.29 28.44
CA PHE A 116 9.23 6.52 27.56
C PHE A 116 8.25 5.35 27.41
N GLY A 117 8.48 4.21 28.08
CA GLY A 117 7.48 3.13 28.24
C GLY A 117 7.01 2.41 26.97
N LEU A 118 7.33 2.89 25.76
CA LEU A 118 6.97 2.26 24.48
C LEU A 118 8.09 2.45 23.45
N PRO A 119 8.42 1.43 22.65
CA PRO A 119 9.34 1.56 21.53
C PRO A 119 8.71 2.46 20.46
N ARG A 120 9.44 3.49 20.00
CA ARG A 120 8.99 4.39 18.91
C ARG A 120 9.07 3.77 17.51
N SER A 121 9.63 2.56 17.43
CA SER A 121 9.85 1.81 16.21
C SER A 121 9.38 0.38 16.38
N ILE A 122 8.80 -0.18 15.32
CA ILE A 122 8.31 -1.55 15.27
C ILE A 122 8.94 -2.28 14.09
N VAL A 123 9.16 -3.57 14.22
CA VAL A 123 9.69 -4.43 13.16
C VAL A 123 8.68 -5.55 12.87
N ALA A 124 8.48 -5.84 11.59
CA ALA A 124 7.71 -6.99 11.16
C ALA A 124 8.56 -8.25 11.34
N LEU A 125 8.04 -9.24 12.06
CA LEU A 125 8.61 -10.56 12.18
C LEU A 125 7.96 -11.46 11.14
N HIS A 126 8.72 -11.85 10.14
CA HIS A 126 8.33 -12.89 9.18
C HIS A 126 8.65 -14.25 9.80
N GLU A 127 7.63 -15.06 10.06
CA GLU A 127 7.85 -16.47 10.36
C GLU A 127 8.28 -17.13 9.04
N VAL A 128 9.54 -17.58 8.96
CA VAL A 128 10.00 -18.41 7.84
C VAL A 128 9.15 -19.68 7.89
N PRO A 129 8.34 -19.99 6.85
CA PRO A 129 7.59 -21.23 6.85
C PRO A 129 8.59 -22.40 6.88
N ASP A 130 8.38 -23.34 7.79
CA ASP A 130 9.19 -24.57 7.99
C ASP A 130 9.11 -25.53 6.78
N ASP A 131 8.45 -25.11 5.70
CA ASP A 131 8.07 -25.91 4.55
C ASP A 131 8.89 -25.53 3.31
N GLY A 132 10.22 -25.63 3.41
CA GLY A 132 11.19 -25.74 2.28
C GLY A 132 11.14 -24.72 1.13
N GLY A 133 10.27 -23.71 1.18
CA GLY A 133 10.10 -22.68 0.17
C GLY A 133 11.26 -21.71 0.21
N GLU A 134 11.66 -21.20 -0.96
CA GLU A 134 12.74 -20.23 -1.06
C GLU A 134 12.52 -19.09 -0.05
N PRO A 135 13.50 -18.82 0.84
CA PRO A 135 13.38 -17.73 1.78
C PRO A 135 13.21 -16.44 0.99
N ALA A 136 12.20 -15.64 1.37
CA ALA A 136 12.10 -14.26 0.88
C ALA A 136 13.49 -13.62 1.00
N PRO A 137 13.97 -12.89 -0.03
CA PRO A 137 15.31 -12.33 -0.02
C PRO A 137 15.46 -11.52 1.26
N ALA A 138 16.41 -11.93 2.12
CA ALA A 138 16.67 -11.29 3.38
C ALA A 138 17.06 -9.84 3.09
N ARG A 139 16.12 -8.91 3.33
CA ARG A 139 16.47 -7.50 3.46
C ARG A 139 17.33 -7.40 4.71
N ALA A 140 18.34 -6.53 4.68
CA ALA A 140 19.23 -6.38 5.82
C ALA A 140 18.37 -6.00 7.04
N ALA A 141 18.52 -6.68 8.17
CA ALA A 141 17.73 -6.48 9.40
C ALA A 141 17.74 -5.04 9.97
N GLU A 142 18.52 -4.14 9.37
CA GLU A 142 18.59 -2.70 9.66
C GLU A 142 17.55 -1.87 8.87
N GLU A 143 16.95 -2.43 7.80
CA GLU A 143 15.97 -1.78 6.90
C GLU A 143 14.49 -2.02 7.28
N ASP A 144 14.22 -2.86 8.29
CA ASP A 144 12.88 -3.41 8.55
C ASP A 144 12.13 -2.75 9.73
N ALA A 145 12.73 -1.74 10.36
CA ALA A 145 12.09 -1.01 11.46
C ALA A 145 11.32 0.22 10.94
N TYR A 146 10.03 0.29 11.26
CA TYR A 146 9.17 1.44 10.98
C TYR A 146 9.00 2.27 12.24
N SER A 147 9.43 3.53 12.21
CA SER A 147 9.02 4.50 13.22
C SER A 147 7.62 5.06 12.94
N LEU A 148 7.01 5.69 13.95
CA LEU A 148 5.76 6.42 13.76
C LEU A 148 5.90 7.55 12.71
N ASP A 149 7.06 8.19 12.64
CA ASP A 149 7.34 9.24 11.66
C ASP A 149 7.44 8.66 10.24
N ASP A 150 8.03 7.47 10.08
CA ASP A 150 8.11 6.77 8.79
C ASP A 150 6.71 6.38 8.30
N LEU A 151 5.90 5.77 9.17
CA LEU A 151 4.53 5.38 8.83
C LEU A 151 3.67 6.60 8.46
N SER A 152 3.80 7.69 9.22
CA SER A 152 3.13 8.96 8.93
C SER A 152 3.59 9.55 7.59
N GLY A 153 4.90 9.47 7.32
CA GLY A 153 5.51 9.87 6.05
C GLY A 153 4.94 9.08 4.87
N ILE A 154 4.85 7.75 4.99
CA ILE A 154 4.28 6.86 3.98
C ILE A 154 2.80 7.23 3.72
N VAL A 155 2.00 7.41 4.77
CA VAL A 155 0.59 7.79 4.63
C VAL A 155 0.44 9.11 3.86
N ARG A 156 1.26 10.11 4.19
CA ARG A 156 1.25 11.41 3.48
C ARG A 156 1.66 11.24 2.01
N THR A 157 2.70 10.48 1.73
CA THR A 157 3.16 10.19 0.36
C THR A 157 2.06 9.50 -0.45
N LEU A 158 1.45 8.45 0.10
CA LEU A 158 0.34 7.75 -0.53
C LEU A 158 -0.83 8.70 -0.83
N ALA A 159 -1.22 9.53 0.13
CA ALA A 159 -2.30 10.51 -0.02
C ALA A 159 -2.02 11.53 -1.13
N THR A 160 -0.83 12.14 -1.13
CA THR A 160 -0.44 13.16 -2.11
C THR A 160 -0.37 12.57 -3.53
N HIS A 161 0.27 11.42 -3.69
CA HIS A 161 0.37 10.77 -4.99
C HIS A 161 -0.98 10.25 -5.48
N HIS A 162 -1.85 9.81 -4.57
CA HIS A 162 -3.20 9.37 -4.92
C HIS A 162 -4.01 10.54 -5.47
N ALA A 163 -3.97 11.71 -4.79
CA ALA A 163 -4.66 12.90 -5.27
C ALA A 163 -4.15 13.34 -6.64
N ALA A 164 -2.83 13.30 -6.86
CA ALA A 164 -2.22 13.64 -8.15
C ALA A 164 -2.61 12.64 -9.26
N LEU A 165 -2.60 11.34 -8.97
CA LEU A 165 -3.04 10.31 -9.89
C LEU A 165 -4.53 10.47 -10.22
N ALA A 166 -5.39 10.64 -9.23
CA ALA A 166 -6.83 10.81 -9.42
C ALA A 166 -7.13 12.03 -10.30
N SER A 167 -6.47 13.16 -10.03
CA SER A 167 -6.60 14.36 -10.86
C SER A 167 -6.15 14.10 -12.29
N TYR A 168 -5.03 13.41 -12.47
CA TYR A 168 -4.50 13.11 -13.78
C TYR A 168 -5.41 12.16 -14.57
N LEU A 169 -5.91 11.09 -13.94
CA LEU A 169 -6.84 10.14 -14.58
C LEU A 169 -8.15 10.82 -15.01
N ARG A 170 -8.64 11.79 -14.25
CA ARG A 170 -9.80 12.60 -14.65
C ARG A 170 -9.48 13.51 -15.83
N GLU A 171 -8.34 14.19 -15.80
CA GLU A 171 -7.87 15.06 -16.89
C GLU A 171 -7.80 14.31 -18.24
N ILE A 172 -7.34 13.07 -18.23
CA ILE A 172 -7.25 12.24 -19.45
C ILE A 172 -8.51 11.42 -19.73
N GLY A 173 -9.58 11.59 -18.95
CA GLY A 173 -10.89 10.95 -19.16
C GLY A 173 -10.95 9.45 -18.84
N LEU A 174 -10.03 8.93 -18.02
CA LEU A 174 -10.05 7.52 -17.58
C LEU A 174 -10.89 7.28 -16.32
N VAL A 175 -11.15 8.34 -15.55
CA VAL A 175 -12.00 8.30 -14.35
C VAL A 175 -13.00 9.45 -14.43
N LYS A 176 -14.25 9.20 -14.02
CA LYS A 176 -15.31 10.23 -14.03
C LYS A 176 -15.15 11.20 -12.86
N ASP A 177 -15.65 12.43 -13.04
CA ASP A 177 -15.81 13.34 -11.93
C ASP A 177 -16.91 12.85 -10.98
N PRO A 178 -16.73 12.96 -9.64
CA PRO A 178 -17.68 12.49 -8.64
C PRO A 178 -19.03 13.25 -8.63
N GLY A 179 -19.32 14.07 -9.64
CA GLY A 179 -20.59 14.77 -9.84
C GLY A 179 -21.21 14.60 -11.24
N SER A 180 -20.65 13.75 -12.10
CA SER A 180 -21.11 13.61 -13.50
C SER A 180 -22.27 12.60 -13.70
N GLU A 181 -22.82 12.01 -12.63
CA GLU A 181 -23.92 11.02 -12.71
C GLU A 181 -25.33 11.60 -12.50
N ALA A 182 -25.50 12.92 -12.60
CA ALA A 182 -26.81 13.57 -12.54
C ALA A 182 -27.11 14.38 -13.81
N ALA A 183 -27.20 13.71 -14.97
CA ALA A 183 -27.80 14.26 -16.18
C ALA A 183 -28.38 13.14 -17.07
#